data_AF-H8ZQB5-F1
#
_entry.id   AF-H8ZQB5-F1
#
_cell.length_a   1.000
_cell.length_b   1.000
_cell.length_c   1.000
_cell.angle_alpha   90.00
_cell.angle_beta   90.00
_cell.angle_gamma   90.00
#
_symmetry.space_group_name_H-M   'P 1'
#
loop_
_entity.id
_entity.type
_entity.pdbx_description
1 polymer ?
#
loop_
_entity_poly.entity_id
_entity_poly.type
_entity_poly.pdbx_seq_one_letter_code
_entity_poly.pdbx_strand_id
1 'polypeptide(L)'
;MVAGCGMTCIKYVVFAVNFLFFVMGIAAVALGIYALVDKNDMNALTKIDSEGKLDEFNAVGLLQSGAIVLIVGGSCLLLLGFLGCCGAVKEVRCLLATYAGIVILILIIEIAAAGIAIAFRGRIEDYLKDGLIKGLKKNYDGNVSSDNAFSRAFDFAQVYFECCGVNSTKDFDNTPWFLKKGSKKVPETCCAMDDDNLVVLNNKNCTTIDPSSNNPNTNKPC
;
A
#
# COMPACT_ATOMS: atom_id res chain seq x y z
N MET A 1 26.83 41.15 12.12
CA MET A 1 25.74 41.08 11.11
C MET A 1 25.46 39.65 10.60
N VAL A 2 26.26 38.64 10.97
CA VAL A 2 26.06 37.22 10.56
C VAL A 2 24.86 36.55 11.25
N ALA A 3 24.47 37.00 12.45
CA ALA A 3 23.33 36.45 13.18
C ALA A 3 21.96 36.70 12.49
N GLY A 4 21.82 37.75 11.67
CA GLY A 4 20.55 38.11 11.03
C GLY A 4 20.23 37.30 9.77
N CYS A 5 21.25 36.93 8.97
CA CYS A 5 21.05 36.12 7.77
C CYS A 5 20.68 34.68 8.12
N GLY A 6 21.36 34.04 9.08
CA GLY A 6 21.09 32.65 9.45
C GLY A 6 19.67 32.43 9.99
N MET A 7 19.17 33.36 10.81
CA MET A 7 17.83 33.31 11.40
C MET A 7 16.72 33.54 10.37
N THR A 8 17.02 34.31 9.32
CA THR A 8 16.10 34.53 8.20
C THR A 8 16.08 33.30 7.28
N CYS A 9 17.25 32.73 6.96
CA CYS A 9 17.36 31.51 6.15
C CYS A 9 16.64 30.32 6.79
N ILE A 10 16.85 30.07 8.08
CA ILE A 10 16.19 28.94 8.77
C ILE A 10 14.67 29.09 8.78
N LYS A 11 14.15 30.32 8.90
CA LYS A 11 12.71 30.61 8.83
C LYS A 11 12.13 30.21 7.48
N TYR A 12 12.78 30.60 6.38
CA TYR A 12 12.35 30.24 5.03
C TYR A 12 12.46 28.74 4.77
N VAL A 13 13.51 28.08 5.26
CA VAL A 13 13.65 26.62 5.14
C VAL A 13 12.54 25.89 5.89
N VAL A 14 12.28 26.28 7.15
CA VAL A 14 11.21 25.68 7.95
C VAL A 14 9.86 25.91 7.29
N PHE A 15 9.59 27.12 6.78
CA PHE A 15 8.36 27.40 6.04
C PHE A 15 8.24 26.53 4.79
N ALA A 16 9.28 26.46 3.95
CA ALA A 16 9.27 25.70 2.70
C ALA A 16 9.06 24.20 2.96
N VAL A 17 9.77 23.61 3.91
CA VAL A 17 9.63 22.19 4.25
C VAL A 17 8.23 21.88 4.80
N ASN A 18 7.69 22.71 5.70
CA ASN A 18 6.34 22.53 6.22
C ASN A 18 5.26 22.74 5.16
N PHE A 19 5.49 23.65 4.22
CA PHE A 19 4.59 23.88 3.09
C PHE A 19 4.58 22.68 2.14
N LEU A 20 5.73 22.04 1.90
CA LEU A 20 5.79 20.79 1.15
C LEU A 20 5.02 19.67 1.87
N PHE A 21 5.19 19.51 3.18
CA PHE A 21 4.39 18.53 3.95
C PHE A 21 2.90 18.81 3.89
N PHE A 22 2.51 20.09 3.93
CA PHE A 22 1.12 20.49 3.76
C PHE A 22 0.59 20.08 2.38
N VAL A 23 1.28 20.40 1.29
CA VAL A 23 0.84 20.01 -0.07
C VAL A 23 0.78 18.49 -0.23
N MET A 24 1.78 17.76 0.27
CA MET A 24 1.78 16.29 0.27
C MET A 24 0.61 15.72 1.08
N GLY A 25 0.27 16.34 2.22
CA GLY A 25 -0.89 15.97 3.02
C GLY A 25 -2.21 16.14 2.26
N ILE A 26 -2.40 17.26 1.54
CA ILE A 26 -3.58 17.46 0.68
C ILE A 26 -3.65 16.34 -0.36
N ALA A 27 -2.54 16.07 -1.05
CA ALA A 27 -2.49 15.05 -2.09
C ALA A 27 -2.81 13.66 -1.53
N ALA A 28 -2.25 13.29 -0.37
CA ALA A 28 -2.51 12.01 0.29
C ALA A 28 -3.98 11.86 0.70
N VAL A 29 -4.60 12.89 1.27
CA VAL A 29 -6.03 12.87 1.61
C VAL A 29 -6.90 12.77 0.36
N ALA A 30 -6.60 13.55 -0.68
CA ALA A 30 -7.33 13.50 -1.95
C ALA A 30 -7.25 12.11 -2.60
N LEU A 31 -6.06 11.51 -2.66
CA LEU A 31 -5.86 10.15 -3.16
C LEU A 31 -6.58 9.10 -2.29
N GLY A 32 -6.55 9.25 -0.97
CA GLY A 32 -7.26 8.35 -0.07
C GLY A 32 -8.79 8.42 -0.23
N ILE A 33 -9.36 9.63 -0.37
CA ILE A 33 -10.78 9.81 -0.64
C ILE A 33 -11.14 9.24 -2.02
N TYR A 34 -10.34 9.55 -3.05
CA TYR A 34 -10.54 9.01 -4.40
C TYR A 34 -10.58 7.47 -4.37
N ALA A 35 -9.65 6.84 -3.66
CA ALA A 35 -9.58 5.39 -3.50
C ALA A 35 -10.76 4.77 -2.71
N LEU A 36 -11.48 5.55 -1.90
CA LEU A 36 -12.71 5.10 -1.25
C LEU A 36 -13.95 5.29 -2.12
N VAL A 37 -14.01 6.39 -2.88
CA VAL A 37 -15.15 6.71 -3.75
C VAL A 37 -15.25 5.74 -4.92
N ASP A 38 -14.12 5.44 -5.59
CA ASP A 38 -14.05 4.53 -6.74
C ASP A 38 -14.62 3.12 -6.41
N LYS A 39 -14.46 2.68 -5.16
CA LYS A 39 -15.03 1.40 -4.68
C LYS A 39 -16.53 1.47 -4.41
N ASN A 40 -17.02 2.61 -3.96
CA ASN A 40 -18.43 2.78 -3.62
C ASN A 40 -19.32 2.80 -4.87
N ASP A 41 -18.81 3.31 -6.00
CA ASP A 41 -19.55 3.30 -7.28
C ASP A 41 -19.75 1.87 -7.82
N MET A 42 -18.81 0.95 -7.58
CA MET A 42 -18.97 -0.48 -7.94
C MET A 42 -19.94 -1.23 -7.01
N ASN A 43 -19.98 -0.86 -5.73
CA ASN A 43 -20.93 -1.44 -4.76
C ASN A 43 -22.34 -0.83 -4.84
N ALA A 44 -22.52 0.31 -5.52
CA ALA A 44 -23.83 0.94 -5.72
C ALA A 44 -24.68 0.21 -6.78
N LEU A 45 -24.05 -0.50 -7.72
CA LEU A 45 -24.74 -1.25 -8.78
C LEU A 45 -25.10 -2.70 -8.41
N THR A 46 -24.62 -3.20 -7.26
CA THR A 46 -24.86 -4.57 -6.76
C THR A 46 -25.80 -4.64 -5.54
N LYS A 47 -26.40 -3.51 -5.11
CA LYS A 47 -27.42 -3.48 -4.05
C LYS A 47 -28.82 -3.92 -4.52
N ILE A 48 -28.89 -4.99 -5.30
CA ILE A 48 -30.08 -5.84 -5.39
C ILE A 48 -29.61 -7.28 -5.18
N ASP A 49 -29.24 -7.63 -3.96
CA ASP A 49 -29.72 -8.89 -3.44
C ASP A 49 -29.92 -8.81 -1.93
N SER A 50 -31.12 -9.22 -1.54
CA SER A 50 -31.60 -9.22 -0.18
C SER A 50 -31.41 -10.62 0.33
N GLU A 51 -30.37 -10.88 1.12
CA GLU A 51 -30.42 -11.93 2.15
C GLU A 51 -29.21 -11.83 3.09
N GLY A 52 -29.52 -11.75 4.39
CA GLY A 52 -28.54 -11.55 5.44
C GLY A 52 -27.56 -12.71 5.54
N LYS A 53 -26.29 -12.44 5.22
CA LYS A 53 -25.15 -13.09 5.87
C LYS A 53 -23.94 -12.16 5.87
N LEU A 54 -23.62 -11.67 7.06
CA LEU A 54 -22.59 -10.72 7.38
C LEU A 54 -21.20 -11.39 7.27
N ASP A 55 -20.55 -11.35 6.11
CA ASP A 55 -19.12 -11.71 5.98
C ASP A 55 -18.42 -11.01 4.78
N GLU A 56 -18.82 -9.77 4.47
CA GLU A 56 -18.21 -8.93 3.43
C GLU A 56 -17.10 -8.02 3.98
N PHE A 57 -16.15 -8.59 4.72
CA PHE A 57 -14.94 -7.89 5.14
C PHE A 57 -13.74 -8.71 4.68
N ASN A 58 -12.81 -8.15 3.89
CA ASN A 58 -11.35 -8.40 3.97
C ASN A 58 -10.50 -8.04 2.72
N ALA A 59 -11.02 -7.92 1.47
CA ALA A 59 -10.24 -7.29 0.37
C ALA A 59 -10.62 -5.83 0.11
N VAL A 60 -11.91 -5.51 0.18
CA VAL A 60 -12.35 -4.13 0.41
C VAL A 60 -11.58 -3.62 1.64
N GLY A 61 -11.47 -4.47 2.67
CA GLY A 61 -10.65 -4.28 3.86
C GLY A 61 -9.23 -3.79 3.59
N LEU A 62 -8.37 -4.49 2.83
CA LEU A 62 -6.96 -4.07 2.68
C LEU A 62 -6.79 -2.71 1.98
N LEU A 63 -7.49 -2.49 0.88
CA LEU A 63 -7.44 -1.21 0.18
C LEU A 63 -8.20 -0.12 0.93
N GLN A 64 -9.22 -0.47 1.70
CA GLN A 64 -9.96 0.47 2.55
C GLN A 64 -9.09 0.85 3.74
N SER A 65 -8.38 -0.09 4.34
CA SER A 65 -7.36 0.14 5.36
C SER A 65 -6.26 1.03 4.81
N GLY A 66 -5.73 0.76 3.62
CA GLY A 66 -4.73 1.63 2.97
C GLY A 66 -5.25 3.04 2.70
N ALA A 67 -6.46 3.17 2.16
CA ALA A 67 -7.08 4.47 1.92
C ALA A 67 -7.38 5.24 3.21
N ILE A 68 -7.85 4.56 4.26
CA ILE A 68 -8.06 5.15 5.60
C ILE A 68 -6.72 5.61 6.18
N VAL A 69 -5.65 4.81 6.06
CA VAL A 69 -4.31 5.19 6.51
C VAL A 69 -3.81 6.42 5.75
N LEU A 70 -4.02 6.49 4.43
CA LEU A 70 -3.70 7.68 3.63
C LEU A 70 -4.48 8.92 4.06
N ILE A 71 -5.78 8.78 4.36
CA ILE A 71 -6.62 9.89 4.83
C ILE A 71 -6.17 10.35 6.22
N VAL A 72 -6.02 9.43 7.18
CA VAL A 72 -5.66 9.76 8.56
C VAL A 72 -4.23 10.31 8.61
N GLY A 73 -3.27 9.63 7.99
CA GLY A 73 -1.88 10.06 7.90
C GLY A 73 -1.74 11.38 7.15
N GLY A 74 -2.41 11.52 6.00
CA GLY A 74 -2.45 12.77 5.23
C GLY A 74 -3.06 13.93 6.01
N SER A 75 -4.12 13.68 6.80
CA SER A 75 -4.72 14.69 7.68
C SER A 75 -3.77 15.12 8.80
N CYS A 76 -3.00 14.18 9.37
CA CYS A 76 -1.94 14.52 10.31
C CYS A 76 -0.85 15.39 9.67
N LEU A 77 -0.37 15.02 8.47
CA LEU A 77 0.62 15.81 7.72
C LEU A 77 0.10 17.21 7.37
N LEU A 78 -1.18 17.32 7.00
CA LEU A 78 -1.86 18.59 6.79
C LEU A 78 -1.83 19.49 8.02
N LEU A 79 -2.23 18.94 9.18
CA LEU A 79 -2.25 19.68 10.43
C LEU A 79 -0.84 20.12 10.85
N LEU A 80 0.15 19.22 10.78
CA LEU A 80 1.54 19.52 11.09
C LEU A 80 2.12 20.59 10.16
N GLY A 81 1.90 20.46 8.85
CA GLY A 81 2.34 21.42 7.85
C GLY A 81 1.68 22.79 8.03
N PHE A 82 0.39 22.83 8.34
CA PHE A 82 -0.33 24.08 8.62
C PHE A 82 0.21 24.78 9.87
N LEU A 83 0.38 24.04 10.98
CA LEU A 83 0.94 24.58 12.22
C LEU A 83 2.37 25.08 12.02
N GLY A 84 3.20 24.34 11.29
CA GLY A 84 4.56 24.74 10.96
C GLY A 84 4.63 25.98 10.07
N CYS A 85 3.78 26.06 9.03
CA CYS A 85 3.70 27.24 8.16
C CYS A 85 3.20 28.47 8.90
N CYS A 86 2.08 28.37 9.63
CA CYS A 86 1.54 29.48 10.40
C CYS A 86 2.48 29.91 11.53
N GLY A 87 3.16 28.97 12.18
CA GLY A 87 4.12 29.24 13.25
C GLY A 87 5.34 30.01 12.74
N ALA A 88 5.83 29.62 11.56
CA ALA A 88 6.93 30.32 10.90
C ALA A 88 6.52 31.72 10.42
N VAL A 89 5.35 31.88 9.78
CA VAL A 89 4.91 33.17 9.22
C VAL A 89 4.49 34.17 10.29
N LYS A 90 3.72 33.72 11.30
CA LYS A 90 3.16 34.60 12.35
C LYS A 90 4.11 34.87 13.51
N GLU A 91 5.29 34.24 13.52
CA GLU A 91 6.30 34.33 14.61
C GLU A 91 5.74 34.05 16.02
N VAL A 92 4.67 33.26 16.10
CA VAL A 92 4.03 32.92 17.37
C VAL A 92 4.87 31.82 18.04
N ARG A 93 5.69 32.21 19.01
CA ARG A 93 6.59 31.31 19.75
C ARG A 93 5.87 30.10 20.35
N CYS A 94 4.64 30.28 20.85
CA CYS A 94 3.82 29.20 21.39
C CYS A 94 3.48 28.14 20.33
N LEU A 95 3.14 28.58 19.10
CA LEU A 95 2.80 27.68 17.99
C LEU A 95 4.03 26.91 17.47
N LEU A 96 5.19 27.58 17.45
CA LEU A 96 6.45 26.95 17.07
C LEU A 96 6.92 25.95 18.14
N ALA A 97 6.71 26.26 19.42
CA ALA A 97 7.04 25.37 20.53
C ALA A 97 6.13 24.12 20.56
N THR A 98 4.81 24.28 20.32
CA THR A 98 3.91 23.13 20.20
C THR A 98 4.24 22.27 18.99
N TYR A 99 4.52 22.87 17.82
CA TYR A 99 5.01 22.13 16.65
C TYR A 99 6.26 21.31 16.99
N ALA A 100 7.27 21.92 17.60
CA ALA A 100 8.49 21.23 18.00
C ALA A 100 8.23 20.09 18.99
N GLY A 101 7.35 20.31 19.98
CA GLY A 101 6.95 19.28 20.94
C GLY A 101 6.26 18.09 20.28
N ILE A 102 5.36 18.34 19.33
CA ILE A 102 4.67 17.27 18.57
C ILE A 102 5.69 16.48 17.73
N VAL A 103 6.61 17.15 17.04
CA VAL A 103 7.66 16.47 16.25
C VAL A 103 8.54 15.59 17.13
N ILE A 104 8.96 16.07 18.31
CA ILE A 104 9.76 15.28 19.26
C ILE A 104 8.98 14.05 19.72
N LEU A 105 7.69 14.19 20.03
CA LEU A 105 6.84 13.08 20.44
C LEU A 105 6.68 12.04 19.31
N ILE A 106 6.52 12.48 18.06
CA ILE A 106 6.48 11.59 16.90
C ILE A 106 7.81 10.83 16.77
N LEU A 107 8.95 11.49 16.92
CA LEU A 107 10.27 10.83 16.86
C LEU A 107 10.42 9.74 17.93
N ILE A 108 9.93 9.98 19.15
CA ILE A 108 9.98 8.98 20.22
C ILE A 108 9.10 7.76 19.83
N ILE A 109 7.91 8.00 19.30
CA ILE A 109 7.01 6.93 18.84
C ILE A 109 7.64 6.15 17.68
N GLU A 110 8.26 6.82 16.71
CA GLU A 110 8.93 6.17 15.58
C GLU A 110 10.10 5.28 16.02
N ILE A 111 10.92 5.75 16.96
CA ILE A 111 12.03 4.95 17.51
C ILE A 111 11.47 3.72 18.24
N ALA A 112 10.42 3.87 19.03
CA ALA A 112 9.77 2.76 19.72
C ALA A 112 9.15 1.76 18.72
N ALA A 113 8.44 2.25 17.71
CA ALA A 113 7.84 1.43 16.67
C ALA A 113 8.89 0.66 15.87
N ALA A 114 10.01 1.31 15.49
CA ALA A 114 11.14 0.66 14.83
C ALA A 114 11.77 -0.43 15.70
N GLY A 115 11.95 -0.16 17.01
CA GLY A 115 12.42 -1.16 17.97
C GLY A 115 11.50 -2.38 18.06
N ILE A 116 10.18 -2.16 18.14
CA ILE A 116 9.17 -3.25 18.14
C ILE A 116 9.20 -4.02 16.82
N ALA A 117 9.26 -3.33 15.69
CA ALA A 117 9.28 -3.94 14.35
C ALA A 117 10.48 -4.87 14.19
N ILE A 118 11.65 -4.47 14.70
CA ILE A 118 12.86 -5.30 14.69
C ILE A 118 12.73 -6.48 15.67
N ALA A 119 12.30 -6.23 16.91
CA ALA A 119 12.19 -7.25 17.95
C ALA A 119 11.18 -8.35 17.61
N PHE A 120 10.07 -8.00 16.95
CA PHE A 120 8.98 -8.92 16.61
C PHE A 120 8.89 -9.22 15.11
N ARG A 121 9.97 -9.04 14.36
CA ARG A 121 9.98 -9.20 12.89
C ARG A 121 9.33 -10.51 12.42
N GLY A 122 9.69 -11.65 13.04
CA GLY A 122 9.14 -12.95 12.66
C GLY A 122 7.62 -13.06 12.89
N ARG A 123 7.12 -12.53 14.03
CA ARG A 123 5.68 -12.50 14.29
C ARG A 123 4.94 -11.61 13.30
N ILE A 124 5.49 -10.42 13.01
CA ILE A 124 4.91 -9.49 12.04
C ILE A 124 4.86 -10.14 10.66
N GLU A 125 5.93 -10.84 10.24
CA GLU A 125 5.95 -11.58 8.99
C GLU A 125 4.85 -12.65 8.92
N ASP A 126 4.68 -13.46 9.97
CA ASP A 126 3.62 -14.47 10.03
C ASP A 126 2.22 -13.84 9.94
N TYR A 127 1.98 -12.74 10.66
CA TYR A 127 0.70 -12.02 10.62
C TYR A 127 0.42 -11.44 9.23
N LEU A 128 1.42 -10.87 8.56
CA LEU A 128 1.28 -10.34 7.21
C LEU A 128 1.01 -11.47 6.21
N LYS A 129 1.76 -12.57 6.30
CA LYS A 129 1.58 -13.75 5.44
C LYS A 129 0.18 -14.34 5.57
N ASP A 130 -0.31 -14.55 6.79
CA ASP A 130 -1.66 -15.06 7.03
C ASP A 130 -2.74 -14.12 6.47
N GLY A 131 -2.55 -12.80 6.65
CA GLY A 131 -3.43 -11.78 6.05
C GLY A 131 -3.46 -11.84 4.53
N LEU A 132 -2.29 -11.95 3.88
CA LEU A 132 -2.17 -12.05 2.43
C LEU A 132 -2.79 -13.35 1.89
N ILE A 133 -2.54 -14.50 2.53
CA ILE A 133 -3.14 -15.79 2.11
C ILE A 133 -4.66 -15.74 2.21
N LYS A 134 -5.20 -15.17 3.30
CA LYS A 134 -6.66 -14.98 3.45
C LYS A 134 -7.21 -14.05 2.36
N GLY A 135 -6.50 -12.97 2.05
CA GLY A 135 -6.82 -12.06 0.95
C GLY A 135 -6.87 -12.79 -0.40
N LEU A 136 -5.86 -13.62 -0.67
CA LEU A 136 -5.71 -14.41 -1.88
C LEU A 136 -6.88 -15.39 -2.05
N LYS A 137 -7.16 -16.21 -1.02
CA LYS A 137 -8.24 -17.19 -1.02
C LYS A 137 -9.61 -16.60 -1.26
N LYS A 138 -9.84 -15.37 -0.81
CA LYS A 138 -11.16 -14.74 -0.92
C LYS A 138 -11.33 -13.93 -2.22
N ASN A 139 -10.27 -13.29 -2.72
CA ASN A 139 -10.45 -12.19 -3.68
C ASN A 139 -9.51 -12.25 -4.90
N TYR A 140 -8.61 -13.22 -4.97
CA TYR A 140 -7.72 -13.36 -6.11
C TYR A 140 -8.42 -14.09 -7.26
N ASP A 141 -8.71 -13.38 -8.34
CA ASP A 141 -9.32 -13.95 -9.54
C ASP A 141 -8.34 -14.07 -10.72
N GLY A 142 -7.14 -13.47 -10.59
CA GLY A 142 -6.04 -13.51 -11.56
C GLY A 142 -6.45 -13.02 -12.95
N ASN A 143 -7.50 -12.19 -13.02
CA ASN A 143 -7.93 -11.55 -14.24
C ASN A 143 -7.47 -10.10 -14.21
N VAL A 144 -6.51 -9.76 -15.08
CA VAL A 144 -5.95 -8.40 -15.19
C VAL A 144 -7.04 -7.37 -15.57
N SER A 145 -8.13 -7.81 -16.20
CA SER A 145 -9.27 -6.96 -16.57
C SER A 145 -10.39 -6.91 -15.52
N SER A 146 -10.21 -7.52 -14.34
CA SER A 146 -11.22 -7.45 -13.28
C SER A 146 -11.09 -6.17 -12.45
N ASP A 147 -12.23 -5.69 -11.94
CA ASP A 147 -12.26 -4.56 -11.01
C ASP A 147 -11.77 -4.94 -9.60
N ASN A 148 -11.36 -6.19 -9.39
CA ASN A 148 -10.84 -6.68 -8.11
C ASN A 148 -9.47 -6.05 -7.84
N ALA A 149 -9.50 -4.94 -7.12
CA ALA A 149 -8.31 -4.15 -6.84
C ALA A 149 -7.28 -4.90 -5.97
N PHE A 150 -7.69 -5.89 -5.15
CA PHE A 150 -6.74 -6.79 -4.48
C PHE A 150 -5.98 -7.65 -5.50
N SER A 151 -6.68 -8.26 -6.47
CA SER A 151 -6.03 -9.09 -7.50
C SER A 151 -5.03 -8.26 -8.29
N ARG A 152 -5.42 -7.07 -8.75
CA ARG A 152 -4.53 -6.14 -9.48
C ARG A 152 -3.31 -5.71 -8.67
N ALA A 153 -3.48 -5.39 -7.39
CA ALA A 153 -2.37 -4.99 -6.52
C ALA A 153 -1.41 -6.17 -6.27
N PHE A 154 -1.94 -7.38 -6.09
CA PHE A 154 -1.14 -8.58 -5.91
C PHE A 154 -0.41 -8.97 -7.20
N ASP A 155 -1.09 -8.92 -8.35
CA ASP A 155 -0.51 -9.13 -9.68
C ASP A 155 0.62 -8.14 -9.97
N PHE A 156 0.44 -6.85 -9.62
CA PHE A 156 1.49 -5.85 -9.72
C PHE A 156 2.69 -6.17 -8.81
N ALA A 157 2.44 -6.59 -7.56
CA ALA A 157 3.50 -6.96 -6.63
C ALA A 157 4.32 -8.16 -7.16
N GLN A 158 3.67 -9.16 -7.73
CA GLN A 158 4.34 -10.34 -8.30
C GLN A 158 5.28 -9.97 -9.45
N VAL A 159 4.85 -9.07 -10.32
CA VAL A 159 5.66 -8.58 -11.44
C VAL A 159 6.79 -7.69 -10.94
N TYR A 160 6.49 -6.72 -10.05
CA TYR A 160 7.46 -5.73 -9.58
C TYR A 160 8.55 -6.33 -8.70
N PHE A 161 8.21 -7.30 -7.85
CA PHE A 161 9.18 -7.98 -6.98
C PHE A 161 9.72 -9.28 -7.56
N GLU A 162 9.28 -9.66 -8.77
CA GLU A 162 9.67 -10.89 -9.47
C GLU A 162 9.49 -12.13 -8.59
N CYS A 163 8.28 -12.28 -8.04
CA CYS A 163 7.94 -13.30 -7.06
C CYS A 163 6.59 -13.94 -7.37
N CYS A 164 6.28 -15.07 -6.72
CA CYS A 164 5.04 -15.80 -6.98
C CYS A 164 4.49 -16.49 -5.73
N GLY A 165 3.27 -16.10 -5.34
CA GLY A 165 2.64 -16.58 -4.10
C GLY A 165 3.27 -15.97 -2.85
N VAL A 166 2.65 -16.20 -1.69
CA VAL A 166 3.07 -15.60 -0.40
C VAL A 166 4.17 -16.45 0.28
N ASN A 167 4.07 -17.76 0.12
CA ASN A 167 5.08 -18.74 0.52
C ASN A 167 5.43 -19.64 -0.66
N SER A 168 4.45 -19.93 -1.53
CA SER A 168 4.62 -20.83 -2.66
C SER A 168 3.50 -20.67 -3.69
N THR A 169 3.72 -21.21 -4.89
CA THR A 169 2.68 -21.32 -5.92
C THR A 169 1.44 -22.11 -5.47
N LYS A 170 1.54 -22.89 -4.39
CA LYS A 170 0.39 -23.61 -3.79
C LYS A 170 -0.58 -22.68 -3.06
N ASP A 171 -0.20 -21.44 -2.76
CA ASP A 171 -1.10 -20.50 -2.09
C ASP A 171 -2.31 -20.15 -2.96
N PHE A 172 -2.19 -20.33 -4.27
CA PHE A 172 -3.30 -20.16 -5.21
C PHE A 172 -4.34 -21.29 -5.12
N ASP A 173 -4.05 -22.40 -4.44
CA ASP A 173 -5.01 -23.50 -4.29
C ASP A 173 -6.28 -23.00 -3.56
N ASN A 174 -7.45 -23.34 -4.11
CA ASN A 174 -8.76 -22.92 -3.61
C ASN A 174 -9.04 -21.40 -3.67
N THR A 175 -8.34 -20.66 -4.53
CA THR A 175 -8.69 -19.27 -4.87
C THR A 175 -9.77 -19.21 -5.97
N PRO A 176 -10.49 -18.09 -6.14
CA PRO A 176 -11.39 -17.88 -7.28
C PRO A 176 -10.71 -18.06 -8.64
N TRP A 177 -9.44 -17.64 -8.75
CA TRP A 177 -8.60 -17.89 -9.92
C TRP A 177 -8.42 -19.38 -10.20
N PHE A 178 -8.15 -20.17 -9.15
CA PHE A 178 -7.87 -21.60 -9.30
C PHE A 178 -9.03 -22.38 -9.91
N LEU A 179 -10.26 -21.95 -9.60
CA LEU A 179 -11.47 -22.55 -10.17
C LEU A 179 -11.63 -22.27 -11.68
N LYS A 180 -10.98 -21.21 -12.19
CA LYS A 180 -11.09 -20.75 -13.59
C LYS A 180 -9.81 -20.97 -14.41
N LYS A 181 -8.74 -21.48 -13.79
CA LYS A 181 -7.39 -21.54 -14.39
C LYS A 181 -7.23 -22.46 -15.60
N GLY A 182 -8.16 -23.41 -15.80
CA GLY A 182 -8.06 -24.43 -16.84
C GLY A 182 -6.80 -25.29 -16.67
N SER A 183 -5.95 -25.34 -17.70
CA SER A 183 -4.67 -26.08 -17.68
C SER A 183 -3.51 -25.31 -17.05
N LYS A 184 -3.71 -24.05 -16.63
CA LYS A 184 -2.65 -23.23 -16.02
C LYS A 184 -2.35 -23.72 -14.59
N LYS A 185 -1.07 -23.87 -14.28
CA LYS A 185 -0.54 -24.18 -12.94
C LYS A 185 -0.32 -22.93 -12.09
N VAL A 186 0.02 -21.79 -12.71
CA VAL A 186 0.24 -20.50 -12.03
C VAL A 186 -0.40 -19.33 -12.81
N PRO A 187 -0.68 -18.19 -12.16
CA PRO A 187 -1.10 -16.97 -12.85
C PRO A 187 -0.04 -16.45 -13.83
N GLU A 188 -0.47 -15.65 -14.81
CA GLU A 188 0.44 -15.07 -15.82
C GLU A 188 1.47 -14.13 -15.20
N THR A 189 1.11 -13.43 -14.13
CA THR A 189 1.97 -12.51 -13.36
C THR A 189 3.09 -13.20 -12.60
N CYS A 190 3.01 -14.52 -12.41
CA CYS A 190 4.13 -15.32 -11.89
C CYS A 190 5.20 -15.60 -12.94
N CYS A 191 4.96 -15.31 -14.23
CA CYS A 191 5.91 -15.59 -15.29
C CYS A 191 6.83 -14.40 -15.56
N ALA A 192 8.11 -14.69 -15.81
CA ALA A 192 9.07 -13.65 -16.18
C ALA A 192 8.63 -12.92 -17.46
N MET A 193 8.61 -11.60 -17.39
CA MET A 193 8.35 -10.73 -18.52
C MET A 193 9.62 -10.55 -19.35
N ASP A 194 9.45 -10.24 -20.62
CA ASP A 194 10.55 -9.94 -21.54
C ASP A 194 11.12 -8.53 -21.24
N ASP A 195 12.45 -8.41 -21.14
CA ASP A 195 13.14 -7.16 -20.76
C ASP A 195 12.91 -6.01 -21.75
N ASP A 196 12.69 -6.31 -23.05
CA ASP A 196 12.42 -5.29 -24.08
C ASP A 196 10.93 -4.91 -24.17
N ASN A 197 10.02 -5.75 -23.64
CA ASN A 197 8.58 -5.50 -23.64
C ASN A 197 7.89 -6.06 -22.39
N LEU A 198 7.65 -5.20 -21.39
CA LEU A 198 6.92 -5.44 -20.11
C LEU A 198 5.46 -5.97 -20.24
N VAL A 199 5.03 -6.34 -21.45
CA VAL A 199 3.69 -6.85 -21.77
C VAL A 199 3.75 -8.26 -22.38
N VAL A 200 4.94 -8.76 -22.72
CA VAL A 200 5.13 -10.06 -23.36
C VAL A 200 5.81 -11.01 -22.39
N LEU A 201 5.23 -12.19 -22.20
CA LEU A 201 5.86 -13.28 -21.46
C LEU A 201 7.08 -13.78 -22.24
N ASN A 202 8.24 -13.85 -21.57
CA ASN A 202 9.46 -14.42 -22.15
C ASN A 202 9.23 -15.88 -22.61
N ASN A 203 8.47 -16.65 -21.82
CA ASN A 203 8.03 -17.99 -22.17
C ASN A 203 6.49 -18.14 -22.10
N LYS A 204 5.84 -18.27 -23.26
CA LYS A 204 4.38 -18.42 -23.37
C LYS A 204 3.82 -19.69 -22.69
N ASN A 205 4.65 -20.73 -22.52
CA ASN A 205 4.24 -21.98 -21.88
C ASN A 205 4.46 -21.97 -20.35
N CYS A 206 5.06 -20.91 -19.79
CA CYS A 206 5.42 -20.81 -18.38
C CYS A 206 4.25 -21.11 -17.42
N THR A 207 3.03 -20.71 -17.79
CA THR A 207 1.85 -20.94 -16.96
C THR A 207 1.42 -22.40 -16.90
N THR A 208 1.88 -23.27 -17.80
CA THR A 208 1.47 -24.68 -17.93
C THR A 208 2.56 -25.69 -17.54
N ILE A 209 3.82 -25.25 -17.57
CA ILE A 209 4.99 -26.05 -17.19
C ILE A 209 5.07 -26.12 -15.66
N ASP A 210 5.77 -27.12 -15.12
CA ASP A 210 5.98 -27.21 -13.68
C ASP A 210 6.65 -25.95 -13.13
N PRO A 211 6.11 -25.30 -12.08
CA PRO A 211 6.65 -24.06 -11.54
C PRO A 211 8.08 -24.21 -10.98
N SER A 212 8.55 -25.42 -10.71
CA SER A 212 9.94 -25.68 -10.32
C SER A 212 10.92 -25.69 -11.50
N SER A 213 10.43 -25.80 -12.74
CA SER A 213 11.24 -25.89 -13.95
C SER A 213 11.14 -24.61 -14.80
N ASN A 214 12.29 -23.94 -15.01
CA ASN A 214 12.47 -22.86 -15.99
C ASN A 214 11.79 -21.50 -15.72
N ASN A 215 11.38 -21.18 -14.49
CA ASN A 215 10.96 -19.82 -14.13
C ASN A 215 11.56 -19.38 -12.79
N PRO A 216 12.36 -18.29 -12.74
CA PRO A 216 12.95 -17.81 -11.48
C PRO A 216 11.92 -17.27 -10.48
N ASN A 217 10.81 -16.70 -10.96
CA ASN A 217 9.83 -15.99 -10.11
C ASN A 217 8.99 -16.97 -9.28
N THR A 218 8.78 -18.20 -9.76
CA THR A 218 8.00 -19.25 -9.07
C THR A 218 8.71 -19.91 -7.90
N ASN A 219 10.04 -19.77 -7.82
CA ASN A 219 10.85 -20.28 -6.72
C ASN A 219 11.07 -19.25 -5.61
N LYS A 220 10.54 -18.03 -5.77
CA LYS A 220 10.71 -16.91 -4.85
C LYS A 220 9.36 -16.45 -4.31
N PRO A 221 9.11 -16.55 -2.99
CA PRO A 221 7.90 -16.00 -2.39
C PRO A 221 7.91 -14.47 -2.39
N CYS A 222 6.71 -13.89 -2.49
CA CYS A 222 6.40 -12.52 -2.12
C CYS A 222 6.17 -12.47 -0.59
#